data_AF-A0A528N3A7-F1
#
_entry.id   AF-A0A528N3A7-F1
#
_cell.length_a   1.000
_cell.length_b   1.000
_cell.length_c   1.000
_cell.angle_alpha   90.00
_cell.angle_beta   90.00
_cell.angle_gamma   90.00
#
_symmetry.space_group_name_H-M   'P 1'
#
loop_
_entity.id
_entity.type
_entity.pdbx_description
1 polymer ?
#
loop_
_entity_poly.entity_id
_entity_poly.type
_entity_poly.pdbx_seq_one_letter_code
_entity_poly.pdbx_strand_id
1 'polypeptide(L)'
;DEDLAPDELIGEPYRGIRPAPGYPAQPDHTEKATLFRLLDGERNAGVSLTESFAMWPGSSVSGIYLSHPESYYFGVAKVERDQVED
;
A
#
# COMPACT_ATOMS: atom_id res chain seq x y z
N ASP A 1 7.61 17.34 17.64
CA ASP A 1 7.25 17.79 16.30
C ASP A 1 8.18 17.15 15.27
N GLU A 2 7.66 16.91 14.07
CA GLU A 2 8.41 16.36 12.94
C GLU A 2 8.91 17.53 12.08
N ASP A 3 10.20 17.55 11.78
CA ASP A 3 10.86 18.60 10.99
C ASP A 3 11.90 17.93 10.07
N LEU A 4 11.43 17.41 8.94
CA LEU A 4 12.21 16.64 7.97
C LEU A 4 12.18 17.33 6.61
N ALA A 5 13.34 17.55 6.02
CA ALA A 5 13.47 18.04 4.65
C ALA A 5 13.00 16.95 3.65
N PRO A 6 12.56 17.35 2.44
CA PRO A 6 12.10 16.39 1.43
C PRO A 6 13.09 15.26 1.12
N ASP A 7 14.38 15.57 1.09
CA ASP A 7 15.44 14.56 0.83
C ASP A 7 15.63 13.60 2.00
N GLU A 8 15.35 14.04 3.24
CA GLU A 8 15.45 13.20 4.43
C GLU A 8 14.32 12.15 4.47
N LEU A 9 13.14 12.49 3.94
CA LEU A 9 11.99 11.57 3.87
C LEU A 9 12.28 10.30 3.07
N ILE A 10 13.25 10.33 2.15
CA ILE A 10 13.67 9.17 1.34
C ILE A 10 14.28 8.07 2.24
N GLY A 11 14.97 8.47 3.32
CA GLY A 11 15.52 7.53 4.31
C GLY A 11 14.47 6.98 5.29
N GLU A 12 13.20 7.39 5.13
CA GLU A 12 12.07 7.02 5.97
C GLU A 12 12.29 7.20 7.49
N PRO A 13 12.88 8.33 7.98
CA PRO A 13 13.21 8.50 9.40
C PRO A 13 11.99 8.81 10.30
N TYR A 14 10.79 8.90 9.72
CA TYR A 14 9.54 9.14 10.42
C TYR A 14 8.98 7.86 11.06
N ARG A 15 8.02 8.02 11.97
CA ARG A 15 7.32 6.89 12.61
C ARG A 15 6.22 6.33 11.70
N GLY A 16 6.17 5.01 11.58
CA GLY A 16 5.11 4.30 10.86
C GLY A 16 5.49 3.98 9.42
N ILE A 17 4.61 3.27 8.73
CA ILE A 17 4.83 2.84 7.34
C ILE A 17 3.59 3.06 6.48
N ARG A 18 3.81 3.06 5.15
CA ARG A 18 2.76 3.24 4.14
C ARG A 18 2.75 2.11 3.10
N PRO A 19 2.52 0.84 3.50
CA PRO A 19 2.58 -0.28 2.57
C PRO A 19 1.49 -0.20 1.50
N ALA A 20 1.85 -0.67 0.30
CA ALA A 20 1.01 -0.62 -0.87
C ALA A 20 0.77 -2.05 -1.41
N PRO A 21 -0.48 -2.42 -1.78
CA PRO A 21 -0.77 -3.71 -2.39
C PRO A 21 0.07 -3.98 -3.65
N GLY A 22 0.71 -5.13 -3.71
CA GLY A 22 1.66 -5.57 -4.74
C GLY A 22 3.14 -5.51 -4.33
N TYR A 23 3.46 -4.85 -3.22
CA TYR A 23 4.80 -4.94 -2.62
C TYR A 23 4.95 -6.20 -1.76
N PRO A 24 6.18 -6.67 -1.45
CA PRO A 24 6.39 -7.91 -0.69
C PRO A 24 5.68 -8.00 0.66
N ALA A 25 5.42 -6.86 1.33
CA ALA A 25 4.70 -6.80 2.60
C ALA A 25 3.19 -6.97 2.46
N GLN A 26 2.64 -6.78 1.26
CA GLN A 26 1.23 -6.92 0.94
C GLN A 26 1.11 -7.37 -0.53
N PRO A 27 1.47 -8.62 -0.86
CA PRO A 27 1.63 -9.05 -2.24
C PRO A 27 0.30 -9.19 -3.01
N ASP A 28 -0.83 -9.31 -2.31
CA ASP A 28 -2.13 -9.42 -2.94
C ASP A 28 -2.56 -8.09 -3.57
N HIS A 29 -2.70 -8.08 -4.91
CA HIS A 29 -3.11 -6.90 -5.66
C HIS A 29 -4.60 -6.57 -5.51
N THR A 30 -5.44 -7.56 -5.19
CA THR A 30 -6.91 -7.41 -5.14
C THR A 30 -7.37 -6.47 -4.03
N GLU A 31 -6.55 -6.30 -2.99
CA GLU A 31 -6.78 -5.37 -1.88
C GLU A 31 -6.91 -3.90 -2.30
N LYS A 32 -6.44 -3.54 -3.51
CA LYS A 32 -6.72 -2.19 -4.07
C LYS A 32 -8.21 -1.94 -4.24
N ALA A 33 -9.02 -2.97 -4.51
CA ALA A 33 -10.48 -2.84 -4.59
C ALA A 33 -11.06 -2.36 -3.26
N THR A 34 -10.57 -2.89 -2.14
CA THR A 34 -10.97 -2.46 -0.80
C THR A 34 -10.60 -1.00 -0.57
N LEU A 35 -9.38 -0.59 -0.91
CA LEU A 35 -8.95 0.81 -0.78
C LEU A 35 -9.82 1.75 -1.63
N PHE A 36 -10.06 1.41 -2.88
CA PHE A 36 -10.85 2.24 -3.81
C PHE A 36 -12.30 2.36 -3.36
N ARG A 37 -12.88 1.28 -2.81
CA ARG A 37 -14.23 1.32 -2.23
C ARG A 37 -14.31 2.19 -0.98
N LEU A 38 -13.31 2.12 -0.09
CA LEU A 38 -13.28 2.92 1.15
C LEU A 38 -13.08 4.41 0.87
N LEU A 39 -12.26 4.74 -0.14
CA LEU A 39 -11.87 6.11 -0.46
C LEU A 39 -12.70 6.75 -1.57
N ASP A 40 -13.62 6.00 -2.20
CA ASP A 40 -14.30 6.39 -3.43
C ASP A 40 -13.28 6.87 -4.49
N GLY A 41 -12.26 6.03 -4.71
CA GLY A 41 -11.00 6.39 -5.37
C GLY A 41 -11.16 6.88 -6.81
N GLU A 42 -12.04 6.24 -7.59
CA GLU A 42 -12.33 6.66 -8.97
C GLU A 42 -12.89 8.08 -9.02
N ARG A 43 -13.86 8.38 -8.15
CA ARG A 43 -14.51 9.69 -8.12
C ARG A 43 -13.61 10.77 -7.51
N ASN A 44 -12.89 10.46 -6.45
CA ASN A 44 -12.13 11.45 -5.69
C ASN A 44 -10.72 11.70 -6.23
N ALA A 45 -10.09 10.71 -6.87
CA ALA A 45 -8.74 10.83 -7.42
C ALA A 45 -8.68 10.74 -8.95
N GLY A 46 -9.76 10.35 -9.63
CA GLY A 46 -9.77 10.18 -11.09
C GLY A 46 -8.89 9.01 -11.57
N VAL A 47 -8.62 8.04 -10.69
CA VAL A 47 -7.82 6.85 -10.97
C VAL A 47 -8.74 5.64 -11.02
N SER A 48 -8.60 4.77 -12.02
CA SER A 48 -9.35 3.52 -12.14
C SER A 48 -8.49 2.28 -11.93
N LEU A 49 -9.15 1.15 -11.66
CA LEU A 49 -8.50 -0.16 -11.60
C LEU A 49 -8.82 -0.96 -12.87
N THR A 50 -7.80 -1.56 -13.48
CA THR A 50 -7.98 -2.55 -14.55
C THR A 50 -8.51 -3.87 -13.98
N GLU A 51 -8.87 -4.81 -14.86
CA GLU A 51 -9.25 -6.18 -14.49
C GLU A 51 -8.14 -6.92 -13.70
N SER A 52 -6.88 -6.54 -13.90
CA SER A 52 -5.71 -7.08 -13.17
C SER A 52 -5.32 -6.23 -11.95
N PHE A 53 -6.15 -5.28 -11.54
CA PHE A 53 -5.88 -4.34 -10.44
C PHE A 53 -4.62 -3.47 -10.65
N ALA A 54 -4.24 -3.21 -11.90
CA ALA A 54 -3.33 -2.11 -12.20
C ALA A 54 -4.08 -0.78 -12.10
N MET A 55 -3.40 0.29 -11.68
CA MET A 55 -4.00 1.63 -11.61
C MET A 55 -3.80 2.39 -12.92
N TRP A 56 -4.82 3.12 -13.35
CA TRP A 56 -4.75 4.03 -14.49
C TRP A 56 -5.23 5.44 -14.08
N PRO A 57 -4.46 6.51 -14.33
CA PRO A 57 -3.16 6.54 -15.02
C PRO A 57 -2.05 5.76 -14.31
N GLY A 58 -1.04 5.29 -15.06
CA GLY A 58 0.04 4.46 -14.51
C GLY A 58 0.89 5.17 -13.45
N SER A 59 0.94 6.50 -13.47
CA SER A 59 1.58 7.34 -12.44
C SER A 59 0.67 7.52 -11.22
N SER A 60 0.27 6.40 -10.60
CA SER A 60 -0.62 6.36 -9.44
C SER A 60 -0.02 5.55 -8.31
N VAL A 61 -0.35 5.91 -7.07
CA VAL A 61 0.03 5.17 -5.86
C VAL A 61 -1.17 5.09 -4.92
N SER A 62 -1.40 3.92 -4.34
CA SER A 62 -2.42 3.67 -3.31
C SER A 62 -1.85 2.74 -2.25
N GLY A 63 -2.19 2.97 -0.99
CA GLY A 63 -1.73 2.12 0.12
C GLY A 63 -2.50 2.40 1.40
N ILE A 64 -2.04 1.80 2.48
CA ILE A 64 -2.54 2.06 3.84
C ILE A 64 -1.52 2.84 4.64
N TYR A 65 -1.92 3.38 5.79
CA TYR A 65 -1.03 3.99 6.76
C TYR A 65 -1.10 3.21 8.08
N LEU A 66 0.07 2.86 8.62
CA LEU A 66 0.20 2.20 9.93
C LEU A 66 1.05 3.09 10.83
N SER A 67 0.54 3.44 12.01
CA SER A 67 1.20 4.39 12.93
C SER A 67 2.01 3.71 14.04
N HIS A 68 2.01 2.38 14.10
CA HIS A 68 2.71 1.66 15.17
C HIS A 68 4.22 1.92 15.09
N PRO A 69 4.89 2.29 16.20
CA PRO A 69 6.31 2.66 16.17
C PRO A 69 7.24 1.51 15.79
N GLU A 70 6.81 0.27 16.01
CA GLU A 70 7.57 -0.93 15.62
C GLU A 70 7.12 -1.51 14.27
N SER A 71 6.26 -0.80 13.51
CA SER A 71 5.92 -1.26 12.16
C SER A 71 7.11 -1.08 11.22
N TYR A 72 7.35 -2.07 10.36
CA TYR A 72 8.42 -2.06 9.37
C TYR A 72 7.99 -2.88 8.15
N TYR A 73 8.64 -2.66 7.00
CA TYR A 73 8.40 -3.47 5.81
C TYR A 73 9.09 -4.83 5.94
N PHE A 74 8.32 -5.90 5.80
CA PHE A 74 8.83 -7.28 5.71
C PHE A 74 8.24 -7.98 4.50
N GLY A 75 8.85 -9.05 4.01
CA GLY A 75 8.27 -9.88 2.96
C GLY A 75 7.42 -10.99 3.55
N VAL A 76 6.20 -11.19 3.05
CA VAL A 76 5.34 -12.32 3.45
C VAL A 76 5.97 -13.68 3.06
N ALA A 77 6.81 -13.69 2.02
CA ALA A 77 7.47 -14.88 1.49
C ALA A 77 6.47 -15.96 1.04
N LYS A 78 6.87 -17.24 1.10
CA LYS A 78 6.03 -18.36 0.66
C LYS A 78 4.91 -18.57 1.68
N VAL A 79 3.67 -18.53 1.20
CA VAL A 79 2.49 -18.98 1.95
C VAL A 79 2.21 -20.44 1.64
N GLU A 80 1.76 -21.19 2.65
CA GLU A 80 1.34 -22.59 2.48
C GLU A 80 -0.15 -22.67 2.17
N ARG A 81 -0.60 -23.85 1.73
CA ARG A 81 -1.95 -24.05 1.19
C ARG A 81 -3.07 -23.74 2.19
N ASP A 82 -2.86 -24.09 3.46
CA ASP A 82 -3.79 -23.78 4.54
C ASP A 82 -4.01 -22.27 4.70
N GLN A 83 -2.96 -21.46 4.55
CA GLN A 83 -3.07 -19.99 4.59
C GLN A 83 -3.77 -19.40 3.36
N VAL A 84 -3.82 -20.13 2.23
CA VAL A 84 -4.53 -19.70 1.02
C VAL A 84 -6.01 -20.06 1.10
N GLU A 85 -6.36 -21.11 1.86
CA GLU A 85 -7.72 -21.60 2.03
C GLU A 85 -8.49 -20.94 3.19
N ASP A 86 -7.79 -20.34 4.16
CA ASP A 86 -8.35 -19.50 5.25
C ASP A 86 -8.79 -18.11 4.74
#